data_AF-A0A951JV20-F1
#
_entry.id   AF-A0A951JV20-F1
#
_cell.length_a   1.000
_cell.length_b   1.000
_cell.length_c   1.000
_cell.angle_alpha   90.00
_cell.angle_beta   90.00
_cell.angle_gamma   90.00
#
_symmetry.space_group_name_H-M   'P 1'
#
loop_
_entity.id
_entity.type
_entity.pdbx_description
1 polymer ?
#
loop_
_entity_poly.entity_id
_entity_poly.type
_entity_poly.pdbx_seq_one_letter_code
_entity_poly.pdbx_strand_id
1 'polypeptide(L)'
;MTGRQVNETHLADQLSLSRPTVGARDTGGRHEVDAVIEWPGGEVVGVEVKRARSVKTADAAGLRWLAHRCRGRMIAGVVLYGGAQLLPLGPDILAMPVSSLWSA
;
A
#
# COMPACT_ATOMS: atom_id res chain seq x y z
N MET A 1 -19.52 -35.54 15.60
CA MET A 1 -18.19 -34.95 15.85
C MET A 1 -17.28 -35.37 14.71
N THR A 2 -16.68 -34.55 13.87
CA THR A 2 -16.94 -33.19 13.38
C THR A 2 -16.34 -33.21 11.98
N GLY A 3 -17.09 -32.73 10.99
CA GLY A 3 -16.72 -32.77 9.58
C GLY A 3 -15.45 -31.97 9.30
N ARG A 4 -14.50 -32.61 8.62
CA ARG A 4 -13.41 -31.94 7.90
C ARG A 4 -13.97 -31.57 6.53
N GLN A 5 -14.46 -30.34 6.39
CA GLN A 5 -14.72 -29.80 5.06
C GLN A 5 -13.38 -29.41 4.42
N VAL A 6 -12.97 -30.24 3.48
CA VAL A 6 -12.15 -29.85 2.33
C VAL A 6 -13.11 -29.23 1.32
N ASN A 7 -12.84 -28.01 0.84
CA ASN A 7 -13.56 -27.45 -0.30
C ASN A 7 -12.59 -27.19 -1.44
N GLU A 8 -13.05 -27.64 -2.60
CA GLU A 8 -12.37 -27.94 -3.84
C GLU A 8 -12.19 -26.69 -4.73
N THR A 9 -11.01 -26.60 -5.32
CA THR A 9 -10.78 -26.39 -6.77
C THR A 9 -11.91 -25.76 -7.59
N HIS A 10 -11.84 -24.45 -7.80
CA HIS A 10 -11.82 -23.82 -9.13
C HIS A 10 -11.74 -22.31 -8.98
N LEU A 11 -10.57 -21.73 -9.25
CA LEU A 11 -10.35 -20.39 -9.83
C LEU A 11 -8.86 -20.34 -10.17
N ALA A 12 -8.43 -21.24 -11.06
CA ALA A 12 -7.17 -21.07 -11.76
C ALA A 12 -7.39 -20.04 -12.88
N ASP A 13 -6.35 -19.26 -13.13
CA ASP A 13 -6.22 -18.20 -14.14
C ASP A 13 -6.92 -16.87 -13.81
N GLN A 14 -6.26 -16.04 -12.98
CA GLN A 14 -5.73 -14.78 -13.51
C GLN A 14 -4.76 -14.10 -12.54
N LEU A 15 -3.49 -14.10 -12.98
CA LEU A 15 -2.39 -13.21 -12.60
C LEU A 15 -1.68 -13.49 -11.27
N SER A 16 -0.65 -14.33 -11.37
CA SER A 16 0.43 -14.44 -10.40
C SER A 16 1.21 -13.13 -10.28
N LEU A 17 0.90 -12.34 -9.26
CA LEU A 17 1.87 -11.51 -8.54
C LEU A 17 1.83 -12.00 -7.10
N SER A 18 2.91 -12.64 -6.67
CA SER A 18 3.04 -13.39 -5.41
C SER A 18 2.66 -12.53 -4.19
N ARG A 19 1.36 -12.57 -3.85
CA ARG A 19 0.64 -12.07 -2.66
C ARG A 19 1.11 -10.70 -2.10
N PRO A 20 0.73 -9.57 -2.71
CA PRO A 20 0.60 -8.32 -1.96
C PRO A 20 -0.55 -8.45 -0.93
N THR A 21 -0.27 -8.22 0.34
CA THR A 21 -1.31 -8.18 1.38
C THR A 21 -2.11 -6.89 1.25
N VAL A 22 -3.38 -7.00 0.87
CA VAL A 22 -4.29 -5.84 0.83
C VAL A 22 -4.75 -5.51 2.27
N GLY A 23 -4.24 -4.40 2.78
CA GLY A 23 -4.65 -3.75 4.04
C GLY A 23 -3.85 -4.17 5.28
N ALA A 24 -2.94 -3.30 5.74
CA ALA A 24 -2.41 -3.36 7.10
C ALA A 24 -3.29 -2.47 7.99
N ARG A 25 -4.14 -3.07 8.81
CA ARG A 25 -4.97 -2.35 9.80
C ARG A 25 -4.42 -2.59 11.19
N ASP A 26 -4.18 -1.51 11.94
CA ASP A 26 -3.87 -1.60 13.36
C ASP A 26 -5.11 -2.03 14.17
N THR A 27 -4.90 -2.63 15.34
CA THR A 27 -5.94 -3.04 16.27
C THR A 27 -6.65 -1.77 16.78
N GLY A 28 -7.85 -1.50 16.27
CA GLY A 28 -8.63 -0.30 16.59
C GLY A 28 -8.73 0.75 15.48
N GLY A 29 -8.22 0.47 14.27
CA GLY A 29 -8.48 1.27 13.05
C GLY A 29 -7.86 2.67 13.03
N ARG A 30 -6.91 2.95 13.94
CA ARG A 30 -6.31 4.29 14.09
C ARG A 30 -5.33 4.64 12.97
N HIS A 31 -4.74 3.63 12.34
CA HIS A 31 -3.78 3.78 11.26
C HIS A 31 -4.12 2.77 10.15
N GLU A 32 -4.38 3.28 8.94
CA GLU A 32 -4.72 2.49 7.76
C GLU A 32 -3.84 2.92 6.59
N VAL A 33 -3.40 1.94 5.80
CA VAL A 33 -2.72 2.11 4.52
C VAL A 33 -3.49 1.30 3.50
N ASP A 34 -3.84 1.92 2.37
CA ASP A 34 -4.75 1.33 1.38
C ASP A 34 -4.17 0.04 0.74
N ALA A 35 -2.86 0.01 0.48
CA ALA A 35 -2.18 -1.19 0.02
C ALA A 35 -0.74 -1.29 0.53
N VAL A 36 -0.29 -2.53 0.74
CA VAL A 36 1.09 -2.85 1.09
C VAL A 36 1.60 -3.92 0.14
N ILE A 37 2.75 -3.66 -0.46
CA ILE A 37 3.46 -4.62 -1.30
C ILE A 37 4.68 -5.07 -0.51
N GLU A 38 4.81 -6.38 -0.29
CA GLU A 38 5.93 -6.98 0.42
C GLU A 38 6.62 -8.01 -0.47
N TRP A 39 7.95 -7.94 -0.53
CA TRP A 39 8.77 -8.92 -1.24
C TRP A 39 9.20 -10.04 -0.30
N PRO A 40 9.60 -11.22 -0.82
CA PRO A 40 10.11 -12.32 0.02
C PRO A 40 11.32 -11.95 0.90
N GLY A 41 12.10 -10.93 0.52
CA GLY A 41 13.20 -10.39 1.33
C GLY A 41 12.75 -9.51 2.50
N GLY A 42 11.45 -9.21 2.59
CA GLY A 42 10.83 -8.39 3.62
C GLY A 42 10.82 -6.90 3.31
N GLU A 43 11.29 -6.48 2.12
CA GLU A 43 11.13 -5.11 1.64
C GLU A 43 9.65 -4.76 1.49
N VAL A 44 9.31 -3.51 1.81
CA VAL A 44 7.93 -3.04 1.84
C VAL A 44 7.76 -1.76 1.06
N VAL A 45 6.71 -1.69 0.24
CA VAL A 45 6.18 -0.44 -0.32
C VAL A 45 4.76 -0.23 0.20
N GLY A 46 4.48 0.96 0.73
CA GLY A 46 3.15 1.38 1.14
C GLY A 46 2.50 2.30 0.11
N VAL A 47 1.20 2.15 -0.11
CA VAL A 47 0.43 3.01 -1.02
C VAL A 47 -0.81 3.55 -0.30
N GLU A 48 -1.03 4.85 -0.44
CA GLU A 48 -2.29 5.53 -0.11
C GLU A 48 -2.86 6.19 -1.37
N VAL A 49 -4.18 6.32 -1.45
CA VAL A 49 -4.90 6.94 -2.57
C VAL A 49 -5.75 8.10 -2.07
N LYS A 50 -5.61 9.25 -2.73
CA LYS A 50 -6.37 10.46 -2.43
C LYS A 50 -7.11 10.94 -3.66
N ARG A 51 -8.41 11.22 -3.52
CA ARG A 51 -9.22 11.85 -4.58
C ARG A 51 -8.94 13.35 -4.75
N ALA A 52 -8.17 13.96 -3.85
CA ALA A 52 -7.87 15.39 -3.87
C ALA A 52 -6.82 15.75 -4.93
N ARG A 53 -6.91 16.97 -5.49
CA ARG A 53 -5.92 17.52 -6.43
C ARG A 53 -4.71 18.17 -5.74
N SER A 54 -4.79 18.36 -4.43
CA SER A 54 -3.69 18.80 -3.58
C SER A 54 -3.44 17.75 -2.50
N VAL A 55 -2.23 17.78 -1.95
CA VAL A 55 -1.76 16.84 -0.95
C VAL A 55 -0.95 17.59 0.09
N LYS A 56 -1.03 17.17 1.35
CA LYS A 56 -0.25 17.71 2.45
C LYS A 56 0.60 16.61 3.06
N THR A 57 1.62 17.00 3.80
CA THR A 57 2.42 16.05 4.59
C THR A 57 1.53 15.23 5.54
N ALA A 58 0.46 15.79 6.10
CA ALA A 58 -0.48 15.06 6.96
C ALA A 58 -1.19 13.89 6.23
N ASP A 59 -1.34 13.95 4.90
CA ASP A 59 -1.97 12.89 4.11
C ASP A 59 -1.11 11.62 4.01
N ALA A 60 0.15 11.65 4.45
CA ALA A 60 1.04 10.49 4.50
C ALA A 60 1.14 9.87 5.90
N ALA A 61 0.16 10.12 6.80
CA ALA A 61 0.23 9.66 8.18
C ALA A 61 0.24 8.13 8.31
N GLY A 62 -0.55 7.41 7.49
CA GLY A 62 -0.57 5.95 7.47
C GLY A 62 0.78 5.40 6.98
N LEU A 63 1.33 5.97 5.91
CA LEU A 63 2.66 5.62 5.41
C LEU A 63 3.79 5.87 6.42
N ARG A 64 3.75 6.96 7.19
CA ARG A 64 4.75 7.20 8.26
C ARG A 64 4.64 6.18 9.38
N TRP A 65 3.41 5.83 9.77
CA TRP A 65 3.17 4.78 10.74
C TRP A 65 3.71 3.42 10.24
N LEU A 66 3.45 3.08 8.98
CA LEU A 66 3.98 1.87 8.34
C LEU A 66 5.51 1.87 8.33
N ALA A 67 6.15 2.98 7.95
CA ALA A 67 7.61 3.10 7.95
C ALA A 67 8.21 2.79 9.33
N HIS A 68 7.61 3.34 10.39
CA HIS A 68 8.01 3.05 11.77
C HIS A 68 7.83 1.56 12.13
N ARG A 69 6.71 0.96 11.70
CA ARG A 69 6.41 -0.46 11.97
C ARG A 69 7.35 -1.42 11.23
N CYS A 70 7.81 -1.05 10.04
CA CYS A 70 8.69 -1.84 9.18
C CYS A 70 10.17 -1.77 9.57
N ARG A 71 10.56 -0.89 10.51
CA ARG A 71 11.92 -0.82 11.09
C ARG A 71 13.04 -0.79 10.02
N GLY A 72 12.89 0.08 9.04
CA GLY A 72 13.86 0.26 7.95
C GLY A 72 13.68 -0.66 6.75
N ARG A 73 12.67 -1.56 6.76
CA ARG A 73 12.34 -2.38 5.58
C ARG A 73 11.41 -1.70 4.58
N MET A 74 10.81 -0.56 4.94
CA MET A 74 10.02 0.21 3.99
C MET A 74 10.95 0.98 3.07
N ILE A 75 10.94 0.63 1.78
CA ILE A 75 11.83 1.21 0.78
C ILE A 75 11.18 2.37 0.02
N ALA A 76 9.84 2.46 0.03
CA ALA A 76 9.10 3.62 -0.48
C ALA A 76 7.67 3.69 0.05
N GLY A 77 7.14 4.91 0.14
CA GLY A 77 5.72 5.22 0.32
C GLY A 77 5.21 6.10 -0.82
N VAL A 78 4.03 5.78 -1.34
CA VAL A 78 3.40 6.55 -2.42
C VAL A 78 2.01 6.99 -2.03
N VAL A 79 1.73 8.29 -2.15
CA VAL A 79 0.38 8.83 -2.13
C VAL A 79 -0.04 9.13 -3.57
N LEU A 80 -0.91 8.31 -4.14
CA LEU A 80 -1.49 8.57 -5.46
C LEU A 80 -2.56 9.66 -5.32
N TYR A 81 -2.42 10.76 -6.05
CA TYR A 81 -3.35 11.90 -5.95
C TYR A 81 -3.69 12.52 -7.31
N GLY A 82 -4.74 13.35 -7.35
CA GLY A 82 -5.29 13.95 -8.57
C GLY A 82 -4.59 15.23 -9.07
N GLY A 83 -3.41 15.56 -8.53
CA GLY A 83 -2.59 16.66 -9.04
C GLY A 83 -1.67 16.22 -10.18
N ALA A 84 -0.76 17.10 -10.56
CA ALA A 84 0.10 16.91 -11.74
C ALA A 84 1.61 16.88 -11.41
N GLN A 85 1.98 17.13 -10.15
CA GLN A 85 3.38 17.22 -9.73
C GLN A 85 3.76 16.04 -8.85
N LEU A 86 5.01 15.59 -8.98
CA LEU A 86 5.66 14.74 -7.99
C LEU A 86 6.10 15.61 -6.81
N LEU A 87 5.66 15.28 -5.59
CA LEU A 87 5.95 16.11 -4.41
C LEU A 87 6.51 15.26 -3.26
N PRO A 88 7.58 15.68 -2.58
CA PRO A 88 8.05 15.00 -1.38
C PRO A 88 7.09 15.24 -0.20
N LEU A 89 6.72 14.18 0.50
CA LEU A 89 5.91 14.21 1.73
C LEU A 89 6.68 13.72 2.97
N GLY A 90 7.90 13.21 2.78
CA GLY A 90 8.82 12.72 3.80
C GLY A 90 10.08 12.13 3.16
N PRO A 91 11.03 11.60 3.96
CA PRO A 91 12.29 11.05 3.47
C PRO A 91 12.11 10.01 2.34
N ASP A 92 11.19 9.07 2.52
CA ASP A 92 10.93 7.98 1.57
C ASP A 92 9.48 7.96 1.08
N ILE A 93 8.79 9.11 1.15
CA ILE A 93 7.36 9.21 0.80
C ILE A 93 7.13 10.31 -0.22
N LEU A 94 6.53 9.94 -1.36
CA LEU A 94 6.21 10.85 -2.45
C LEU A 94 4.70 10.89 -2.70
N ALA A 95 4.19 12.06 -3.07
CA ALA A 95 2.92 12.16 -3.74
C ALA A 95 3.14 12.05 -5.25
N MET A 96 2.47 11.10 -5.89
CA MET A 96 2.55 10.84 -7.32
C MET A 96 1.20 11.14 -7.99
N PRO A 97 1.17 11.85 -9.12
CA PRO A 97 -0.04 11.94 -9.94
C PRO A 97 -0.57 10.53 -10.24
N VAL A 98 -1.86 10.31 -10.05
CA VAL A 98 -2.47 9.01 -10.38
C VAL A 98 -2.27 8.68 -11.87
N SER A 99 -2.18 9.70 -12.72
CA SER A 99 -1.86 9.56 -14.15
C SER A 99 -0.52 8.87 -14.41
N SER A 100 0.43 8.93 -13.48
CA SER A 100 1.73 8.26 -13.61
C SER A 100 1.61 6.74 -13.72
N LEU A 101 0.48 6.14 -13.35
CA LEU A 101 0.25 4.70 -13.49
C LEU A 101 0.10 4.25 -14.96
N TRP A 102 -0.25 5.14 -15.89
CA TRP A 102 -0.55 4.80 -17.29
C TRP A 102 0.07 5.76 -18.31
N SER A 103 0.94 6.67 -17.88
CA SER A 103 1.59 7.67 -18.76
C SER A 103 2.98 7.22 -19.24
N ALA A 104 3.18 5.91 -19.44
CA ALA A 104 4.44 5.32 -19.90
C ALA A 104 4.61 5.44 -21.43
#